data_AF-A0A2E9WKJ5-F1
#
_entry.id   AF-A0A2E9WKJ5-F1
#
_cell.length_a   1.000
_cell.length_b   1.000
_cell.length_c   1.000
_cell.angle_alpha   90.00
_cell.angle_beta   90.00
_cell.angle_gamma   90.00
#
_symmetry.space_group_name_H-M   'P 1'
#
loop_
_entity.id
_entity.type
_entity.pdbx_description
1 polymer ?
#
loop_
_entity_poly.entity_id
_entity_poly.type
_entity_poly.pdbx_seq_one_letter_code
_entity_poly.pdbx_strand_id
1 'polypeptide(L)'
;MVVFLFLGEIILNLLGVDINSFAVAGSIIILFLAAEMILGIRLYKDSNPKTASIVPLAFPLIAGPGTLTTLISIKSEYDDINIIMAIIINMILVYFVLKSSEKIQKVIGSQGINILRKVFGIVLLAIGIKLFTTNIKLIFA
;
A
#
# COMPACT_ATOMS: atom_id res chain seq x y z
N MET A 1 3.52 7.06 7.52
CA MET A 1 3.74 5.85 8.32
C MET A 1 3.87 6.17 9.80
N VAL A 2 4.85 6.97 10.24
CA VAL A 2 4.98 7.37 11.67
C VAL A 2 3.70 8.01 12.21
N VAL A 3 3.07 8.92 11.45
CA VAL A 3 1.77 9.49 11.84
C VAL A 3 0.70 8.41 12.03
N PHE A 4 0.63 7.40 11.15
CA PHE A 4 -0.33 6.30 11.30
C PHE A 4 -0.02 5.36 12.46
N LEU A 5 1.26 5.19 12.82
CA LEU A 5 1.66 4.40 14.00
C LEU A 5 1.08 4.98 15.30
N PHE A 6 1.01 6.31 15.42
CA PHE A 6 0.57 6.99 16.63
C PHE A 6 -0.89 7.47 16.57
N LEU A 7 -1.33 8.01 15.44
CA LEU A 7 -2.65 8.64 15.29
C LEU A 7 -3.62 7.81 14.45
N GLY A 8 -3.18 6.74 13.78
CA GLY A 8 -4.01 6.00 12.82
C GLY A 8 -5.32 5.49 13.44
N GLU A 9 -5.21 4.78 14.56
CA GLU A 9 -6.37 4.27 15.30
C GLU A 9 -7.27 5.39 15.85
N ILE A 10 -6.68 6.45 16.40
CA ILE A 10 -7.43 7.60 16.93
C ILE A 10 -8.25 8.26 15.83
N ILE A 11 -7.66 8.50 14.66
CA ILE A 11 -8.35 9.12 13.52
C ILE A 11 -9.51 8.23 13.05
N LEU A 12 -9.29 6.93 12.95
CA LEU A 12 -10.34 5.99 12.53
C LEU A 12 -11.49 5.96 13.55
N ASN A 13 -11.19 5.92 14.85
CA ASN A 13 -12.18 5.95 15.91
C ASN A 13 -13.00 7.26 15.93
N LEU A 14 -12.37 8.41 15.67
CA LEU A 14 -13.06 9.69 15.52
C LEU A 14 -14.05 9.71 14.34
N LEU A 15 -13.76 8.94 13.29
CA LEU A 15 -14.64 8.76 12.13
C LEU A 15 -15.68 7.66 12.33
N GLY A 16 -15.65 6.96 13.48
CA GLY A 16 -16.52 5.83 13.76
C GLY A 16 -16.21 4.59 12.91
N VAL A 17 -14.97 4.43 12.45
CA VAL A 17 -14.53 3.32 11.60
C VAL A 17 -13.55 2.44 12.36
N ASP A 18 -13.77 1.12 12.37
CA ASP A 18 -12.82 0.19 12.95
C ASP A 18 -11.67 -0.15 11.98
N ILE A 19 -10.55 -0.58 12.55
CA ILE A 19 -9.32 -0.92 11.80
C ILE A 19 -9.58 -2.02 10.76
N ASN A 20 -10.39 -3.01 11.08
CA ASN A 20 -10.66 -4.15 10.20
C ASN A 20 -11.52 -3.71 9.00
N SER A 21 -12.55 -2.90 9.22
CA SER A 21 -13.37 -2.29 8.15
C SER A 21 -12.54 -1.40 7.24
N PHE A 22 -11.64 -0.58 7.80
CA PHE A 22 -10.70 0.22 7.01
C PHE A 22 -9.77 -0.68 6.17
N ALA A 23 -9.27 -1.77 6.76
CA ALA A 23 -8.43 -2.74 6.06
C ALA A 23 -9.16 -3.47 4.93
N VAL A 24 -10.43 -3.85 5.15
CA VAL A 24 -11.29 -4.44 4.11
C VAL A 24 -11.50 -3.44 2.96
N ALA A 25 -11.91 -2.21 3.26
CA ALA A 25 -12.10 -1.16 2.26
C ALA A 25 -10.83 -0.93 1.44
N GLY A 26 -9.70 -0.85 2.11
CA GLY A 26 -8.43 -0.65 1.45
C GLY A 26 -7.92 -1.88 0.67
N SER A 27 -8.23 -3.10 1.10
CA SER A 27 -7.93 -4.31 0.34
C SER A 27 -8.66 -4.34 -1.01
N ILE A 28 -9.89 -3.81 -1.07
CA ILE A 28 -10.64 -3.63 -2.33
C ILE A 28 -9.90 -2.69 -3.28
N ILE A 29 -9.29 -1.61 -2.76
CA ILE A 29 -8.48 -0.71 -3.58
C ILE A 29 -7.25 -1.44 -4.15
N ILE A 30 -6.57 -2.27 -3.34
CA ILE A 30 -5.44 -3.08 -3.80
C ILE A 30 -5.89 -4.06 -4.89
N LEU A 31 -7.07 -4.68 -4.77
CA LEU A 31 -7.64 -5.57 -5.79
C LEU A 31 -7.86 -4.83 -7.11
N PHE A 32 -8.43 -3.63 -7.09
CA PHE A 32 -8.61 -2.82 -8.30
C PHE A 32 -7.28 -2.41 -8.93
N LEU A 33 -6.30 -2.02 -8.12
CA LEU A 33 -4.96 -1.67 -8.60
C LEU A 33 -4.25 -2.89 -9.22
N ALA A 34 -4.36 -4.05 -8.60
CA ALA A 34 -3.84 -5.31 -9.13
C ALA A 34 -4.51 -5.68 -10.47
N ALA A 35 -5.84 -5.56 -10.55
CA ALA A 35 -6.59 -5.79 -11.78
C ALA A 35 -6.15 -4.80 -12.88
N GLU A 36 -5.95 -3.53 -12.54
CA GLU A 36 -5.44 -2.51 -13.45
C GLU A 36 -4.05 -2.90 -14.01
N MET A 37 -3.16 -3.40 -13.16
CA MET A 37 -1.81 -3.85 -13.55
C MET A 37 -1.83 -5.08 -14.46
N ILE A 38 -2.74 -6.03 -14.21
CA ILE A 38 -2.86 -7.28 -15.00
C ILE A 38 -3.51 -7.00 -16.37
N LEU A 39 -4.64 -6.29 -16.35
CA LEU A 39 -5.46 -6.02 -17.53
C LEU A 39 -4.89 -4.89 -18.40
N GLY A 40 -4.00 -4.05 -17.85
CA GLY A 40 -3.42 -2.92 -18.57
C GLY A 40 -4.41 -1.79 -18.87
N ILE A 41 -5.55 -1.77 -18.16
CA ILE A 41 -6.53 -0.68 -18.22
C ILE A 41 -6.09 0.46 -17.29
N ARG A 42 -6.85 1.56 -17.23
CA ARG A 42 -6.72 2.59 -16.20
C ARG A 42 -8.09 2.79 -15.55
N LEU A 43 -8.25 2.34 -14.32
CA LEU A 43 -9.47 2.53 -13.53
C LEU A 43 -9.43 3.87 -12.81
N TYR A 44 -8.24 4.33 -12.44
CA TYR A 44 -7.99 5.66 -11.89
C TYR A 44 -7.75 6.67 -13.02
N LYS A 45 -8.65 7.64 -13.17
CA LYS A 45 -8.46 8.79 -14.07
C LYS A 45 -7.85 9.96 -13.29
N ASP A 46 -6.64 10.36 -13.68
CA ASP A 46 -6.01 11.58 -13.21
C ASP A 46 -6.85 12.81 -13.60
N SER A 47 -7.44 13.50 -12.62
CA SER A 47 -8.19 14.73 -12.87
C SER A 47 -7.32 15.99 -12.89
N ASN A 48 -6.00 15.89 -12.65
CA ASN A 48 -5.10 17.04 -12.76
C ASN A 48 -3.62 16.64 -12.99
N PRO A 49 -3.00 17.03 -14.12
CA PRO A 49 -1.61 16.68 -14.46
C PRO A 49 -0.54 17.34 -13.58
N LYS A 50 -0.88 18.37 -12.78
CA LYS A 50 0.08 19.10 -11.92
C LYS A 50 0.25 18.52 -10.50
N THR A 51 -0.63 17.63 -10.06
CA THR A 51 -0.58 16.94 -8.75
C THR A 51 -0.53 15.40 -8.88
N ALA A 52 -0.46 14.90 -10.11
CA ALA A 52 -0.61 13.50 -10.50
C ALA A 52 0.44 12.51 -9.93
N SER A 53 1.54 12.96 -9.33
CA SER A 53 2.62 12.05 -8.92
C SER A 53 2.57 11.61 -7.45
N ILE A 54 1.77 12.24 -6.60
CA ILE A 54 1.88 12.01 -5.14
C ILE A 54 0.73 11.14 -4.62
N VAL A 55 -0.50 11.35 -5.10
CA VAL A 55 -1.67 10.84 -4.36
C VAL A 55 -2.06 9.40 -4.69
N PRO A 56 -2.08 8.88 -5.94
CA PRO A 56 -2.53 7.49 -6.17
C PRO A 56 -1.45 6.42 -5.92
N LEU A 57 -0.16 6.77 -6.11
CA LEU A 57 0.96 5.84 -5.94
C LEU A 57 1.44 5.75 -4.49
N ALA A 58 1.46 6.86 -3.73
CA ALA A 58 1.89 6.82 -2.33
C ALA A 58 0.78 6.28 -1.41
N PHE A 59 -0.48 6.60 -1.71
CA PHE A 59 -1.66 6.09 -1.02
C PHE A 59 -2.59 5.45 -2.06
N PRO A 60 -2.71 4.11 -2.12
CA PRO A 60 -2.61 3.15 -1.02
C PRO A 60 -1.36 2.24 -1.08
N LEU A 61 -0.46 2.45 -2.03
CA LEU A 61 0.61 1.48 -2.31
C LEU A 61 1.73 1.49 -1.25
N ILE A 62 2.04 2.65 -0.66
CA ILE A 62 3.13 2.81 0.34
C ILE A 62 2.57 3.01 1.75
N ALA A 63 1.59 3.90 1.90
CA ALA A 63 0.97 4.23 3.18
C ALA A 63 -0.49 3.77 3.22
N GLY A 64 -0.76 2.55 2.79
CA GLY A 64 -2.12 2.05 2.64
C GLY A 64 -2.74 1.40 3.88
N PRO A 65 -3.95 0.82 3.73
CA PRO A 65 -4.61 -0.07 4.68
C PRO A 65 -3.70 -1.20 5.20
N GLY A 66 -2.95 -1.87 4.31
CA GLY A 66 -2.05 -2.95 4.69
C GLY A 66 -0.87 -2.46 5.52
N THR A 67 -0.40 -1.24 5.24
CA THR A 67 0.62 -0.59 6.08
C THR A 67 0.05 -0.28 7.46
N LEU A 68 -1.17 0.24 7.55
CA LEU A 68 -1.83 0.54 8.82
C LEU A 68 -2.02 -0.74 9.66
N THR A 69 -2.59 -1.80 9.08
CA THR A 69 -2.78 -3.07 9.80
C THR A 69 -1.46 -3.68 10.25
N THR A 70 -0.43 -3.64 9.41
CA THR A 70 0.90 -4.13 9.75
C THR A 70 1.49 -3.33 10.91
N LEU A 71 1.45 -1.99 10.85
CA LEU A 71 1.97 -1.12 11.90
C LEU A 71 1.27 -1.36 13.25
N ILE A 72 -0.05 -1.54 13.25
CA ILE A 72 -0.80 -1.82 14.48
C ILE A 72 -0.48 -3.22 15.00
N SER A 73 -0.37 -4.22 14.11
CA SER A 73 -0.06 -5.60 14.50
C SER A 73 1.34 -5.74 15.12
N ILE A 74 2.34 -5.03 14.59
CA ILE A 74 3.70 -5.08 15.16
C ILE A 74 3.85 -4.19 16.39
N LYS A 75 2.98 -3.19 16.57
CA LYS A 75 3.00 -2.31 17.75
C LYS A 75 2.64 -3.04 19.04
N SER A 76 1.91 -4.16 18.95
CA SER A 76 1.66 -5.02 20.11
C SER A 76 2.82 -5.97 20.45
N GLU A 77 3.81 -6.11 19.56
CA GLU A 77 4.89 -7.09 19.67
C GLU A 77 6.27 -6.44 19.87
N TYR A 78 6.47 -5.20 19.40
CA TYR A 78 7.77 -4.52 19.42
C TYR A 78 7.66 -3.10 20.00
N ASP A 79 8.76 -2.63 20.61
CA ASP A 79 8.87 -1.26 21.10
C ASP A 79 8.78 -0.22 19.97
N ASP A 80 8.16 0.93 20.27
CA ASP A 80 7.97 2.04 19.33
C ASP A 80 9.29 2.48 18.65
N ILE A 81 10.41 2.48 19.39
CA ILE A 81 11.72 2.88 18.86
C ILE A 81 12.19 1.94 17.73
N ASN A 82 11.96 0.63 17.88
CA ASN A 82 12.35 -0.37 16.88
C ASN A 82 11.51 -0.21 15.61
N ILE A 83 10.21 0.04 15.77
CA ILE A 83 9.29 0.26 14.66
C ILE A 83 9.64 1.55 13.92
N ILE A 84 9.93 2.64 14.63
CA ILE A 84 10.34 3.91 14.01
C ILE A 84 11.64 3.74 13.23
N MET A 85 12.65 3.07 13.79
CA MET A 85 13.90 2.78 13.07
C MET A 85 13.64 1.94 11.80
N ALA A 86 12.79 0.91 11.89
CA ALA A 86 12.41 0.10 10.74
C ALA A 86 11.69 0.92 9.66
N ILE A 87 10.78 1.82 10.05
CA ILE A 87 10.12 2.75 9.12
C ILE A 87 11.14 3.66 8.44
N ILE A 88 12.08 4.24 9.18
CA ILE A 88 13.11 5.13 8.61
C ILE A 88 13.96 4.37 7.59
N ILE A 89 14.44 3.18 7.95
CA ILE A 89 15.24 2.33 7.04
C ILE A 89 14.43 1.97 5.79
N ASN A 90 13.15 1.59 5.95
CA ASN A 90 12.27 1.28 4.83
C ASN A 90 12.07 2.50 3.91
N MET A 91 11.88 3.70 4.47
CA MET A 91 11.73 4.93 3.69
C MET A 91 13.00 5.29 2.92
N ILE A 92 14.17 5.08 3.52
CA ILE A 92 15.46 5.26 2.82
C ILE A 92 15.55 4.28 1.64
N LEU A 93 15.21 3.01 1.85
CA LEU A 93 15.22 2.00 0.79
C LEU A 93 14.25 2.38 -0.34
N VAL A 94 12.99 2.71 -0.01
CA VAL A 94 11.99 3.15 -0.99
C VAL A 94 12.46 4.37 -1.76
N TYR A 95 13.06 5.36 -1.07
CA TYR A 95 13.63 6.54 -1.73
C TYR A 95 14.71 6.16 -2.75
N PHE A 96 15.65 5.27 -2.40
CA PHE A 96 16.70 4.85 -3.33
C PHE A 96 16.16 4.07 -4.53
N VAL A 97 15.15 3.22 -4.32
CA VAL A 97 14.46 2.50 -5.41
C VAL A 97 13.79 3.48 -6.35
N LEU A 98 13.02 4.44 -5.82
CA LEU A 98 12.34 5.46 -6.62
C LEU A 98 13.34 6.37 -7.36
N LYS A 99 14.41 6.80 -6.70
CA LYS A 99 15.50 7.58 -7.32
C LYS A 99 16.21 6.82 -8.43
N SER A 100 16.26 5.49 -8.32
CA SER A 100 16.88 4.63 -9.32
C SER A 100 15.91 4.15 -10.41
N SER A 101 14.63 4.53 -10.33
CA SER A 101 13.57 4.05 -11.24
C SER A 101 13.89 4.29 -12.72
N GLU A 102 14.43 5.46 -13.08
CA GLU A 102 14.84 5.75 -14.46
C GLU A 102 15.97 4.83 -14.95
N LYS A 103 16.93 4.50 -14.08
CA LYS A 103 18.00 3.56 -14.41
C LYS A 103 17.45 2.15 -14.56
N ILE A 104 16.57 1.73 -13.65
CA ILE A 104 15.88 0.44 -13.70
C ILE A 104 15.10 0.33 -15.03
N GLN A 105 14.41 1.40 -15.42
CA GLN A 105 13.67 1.44 -16.67
C GLN A 105 14.57 1.29 -17.90
N LYS A 106 15.76 1.92 -17.90
CA LYS A 106 16.73 1.80 -19.00
C LYS A 106 17.32 0.40 -19.11
N VAL A 107 17.56 -0.29 -17.99
CA VAL A 107 18.15 -1.65 -17.97
C VAL A 107 17.13 -2.71 -18.36
N ILE A 108 15.91 -2.64 -17.83
CA ILE A 108 14.86 -3.64 -18.05
C ILE A 108 14.14 -3.42 -19.40
N GLY A 109 14.06 -2.16 -19.85
CA GLY A 109 13.28 -1.76 -21.02
C GLY A 109 11.77 -1.76 -20.76
N SER A 110 11.02 -1.10 -21.64
CA SER A 110 9.57 -0.94 -21.53
C SER A 110 8.81 -2.27 -21.50
N GLN A 111 9.26 -3.25 -22.31
CA GLN A 111 8.62 -4.57 -22.39
C GLN A 111 8.81 -5.38 -21.10
N GLY A 112 10.03 -5.38 -20.53
CA GLY A 112 10.32 -6.06 -19.28
C GLY A 112 9.54 -5.45 -18.11
N ILE A 113 9.41 -4.12 -18.07
CA ILE A 113 8.58 -3.43 -17.06
C ILE A 113 7.12 -3.84 -17.18
N ASN A 114 6.60 -3.98 -18.40
CA ASN A 114 5.21 -4.40 -18.60
C ASN A 114 4.96 -5.83 -18.10
N ILE A 115 5.91 -6.75 -18.36
CA ILE A 115 5.85 -8.11 -17.83
C ILE A 115 5.91 -8.08 -16.29
N LEU A 116 6.87 -7.34 -15.74
CA LEU A 116 7.07 -7.22 -14.29
C LEU A 116 5.82 -6.64 -13.62
N ARG A 117 5.21 -5.62 -14.22
CA ARG A 117 3.93 -5.02 -13.77
C ARG A 117 2.82 -6.07 -13.72
N LYS A 118 2.68 -6.93 -14.73
CA LYS A 118 1.67 -8.00 -14.71
C LYS A 118 1.95 -9.05 -13.64
N VAL A 119 3.21 -9.45 -13.47
CA VAL A 119 3.62 -10.42 -12.43
C VAL A 119 3.33 -9.88 -11.03
N PHE A 120 3.76 -8.65 -10.73
CA PHE A 120 3.44 -8.03 -9.43
C PHE A 120 1.95 -7.74 -9.27
N GLY A 121 1.21 -7.52 -10.37
CA GLY A 121 -0.24 -7.44 -10.34
C GLY A 121 -0.87 -8.71 -9.76
N ILE A 122 -0.41 -9.89 -10.19
CA ILE A 122 -0.89 -11.18 -9.65
C ILE A 122 -0.54 -11.31 -8.16
N VAL A 123 0.67 -10.92 -7.76
CA VAL A 123 1.11 -10.94 -6.35
C VAL A 123 0.25 -9.99 -5.49
N LEU A 124 0.00 -8.77 -5.97
CA LEU A 124 -0.85 -7.79 -5.29
C LEU A 124 -2.31 -8.25 -5.21
N LEU A 125 -2.82 -8.95 -6.23
CA LEU A 125 -4.16 -9.53 -6.20
C LEU A 125 -4.26 -10.56 -5.07
N ALA A 126 -3.28 -11.46 -4.96
CA ALA A 126 -3.23 -12.44 -3.89
C ALA A 126 -3.12 -11.80 -2.50
N ILE A 127 -2.30 -10.75 -2.35
CA ILE A 127 -2.21 -9.97 -1.09
C ILE A 127 -3.54 -9.29 -0.77
N GLY A 128 -4.21 -8.70 -1.76
CA GLY A 128 -5.52 -8.07 -1.61
C GLY A 128 -6.57 -9.07 -1.10
N ILE A 129 -6.64 -10.26 -1.71
CA ILE A 129 -7.56 -11.33 -1.27
C ILE A 129 -7.23 -11.78 0.16
N LYS A 130 -5.94 -11.96 0.50
CA LYS A 130 -5.51 -12.31 1.86
C LYS A 130 -5.93 -11.27 2.88
N LEU A 131 -5.69 -9.99 2.60
CA LEU A 131 -6.09 -8.90 3.49
C LEU A 131 -7.61 -8.83 3.63
N PHE A 132 -8.36 -8.94 2.53
CA PHE A 132 -9.82 -8.96 2.56
C PHE A 132 -10.35 -10.08 3.45
N THR A 133 -9.93 -11.33 3.17
CA THR A 133 -10.42 -12.52 3.88
C THR A 133 -10.02 -12.55 5.36
N THR A 134 -8.82 -12.07 5.69
CA THR A 134 -8.35 -12.00 7.08
C THR A 134 -9.16 -10.98 7.88
N ASN A 135 -9.37 -9.78 7.34
CA ASN A 135 -10.04 -8.70 8.08
C ASN A 135 -11.57 -8.86 8.09
N ILE A 136 -12.17 -9.34 7.01
CA ILE A 136 -13.63 -9.58 6.98
C ILE A 136 -14.04 -10.64 8.01
N LYS A 137 -13.21 -11.67 8.22
CA LYS A 137 -13.45 -12.68 9.25
C LYS A 137 -13.43 -12.07 10.66
N LEU A 138 -12.57 -11.09 10.91
CA LEU A 138 -12.48 -10.41 12.21
C LEU A 138 -13.68 -9.47 12.47
N ILE A 139 -14.34 -8.98 11.42
CA ILE A 139 -15.55 -8.15 11.55
C ILE A 139 -16.76 -8.99 11.96
N PHE A 140 -16.84 -10.24 11.48
CA PHE A 140 -17.97 -11.15 11.71
C PHE A 140 -17.74 -12.18 12.84
N ALA A 141 -16.58 -12.17 13.49
CA ALA A 141 -16.24 -13.07 14.60
C ALA A 141 -16.60 -12.44 15.95
#